data_AF-A0A9J7DSX0-F1
#
_entry.id   AF-A0A9J7DSX0-F1
#
_cell.length_a   1.000
_cell.length_b   1.000
_cell.length_c   1.000
_cell.angle_alpha   90.00
_cell.angle_beta   90.00
_cell.angle_gamma   90.00
#
_symmetry.space_group_name_H-M   'P 1'
#
loop_
_entity.id
_entity.type
_entity.pdbx_description
1 polymer ?
#
loop_
_entity_poly.entity_id
_entity_poly.type
_entity_poly.pdbx_seq_one_letter_code
_entity_poly.pdbx_strand_id
1 'polypeptide(L)'
;MSSDRNKETRDAVKREIKEIQARCKHEWNIIDNSPLDAPNIDFEQINEKALCYIEGLGTGIQNSNTPITADDNLLTSQFLKEIRDKTGQVEEYTAFVRGSIHDLDAEINRLQTLIKITQDAKSRPMLNKSEVKPEHIHRAKERFQVMKNELHDLIHSLFPNCDSLIIETMGQLMAEHLNEESNGYIPVTAETFQIIELLKDMKIVTVNPYNKLEVKLSY
;
A
#
# COMPACT_ATOMS: atom_id res chain seq x y z
N MET A 1 -3.71 -28.92 2.42
CA MET A 1 -4.31 -29.28 3.73
C MET A 1 -3.78 -28.41 4.90
N SER A 2 -3.57 -27.10 4.74
CA SER A 2 -3.06 -26.22 5.84
C SER A 2 -4.06 -25.15 6.30
N SER A 3 -5.14 -24.93 5.53
CA SER A 3 -6.15 -23.89 5.81
C SER A 3 -7.04 -24.22 7.02
N ASP A 4 -7.41 -25.49 7.19
CA ASP A 4 -8.38 -25.90 8.21
C ASP A 4 -7.80 -25.90 9.63
N ARG A 5 -6.54 -26.32 9.80
CA ARG A 5 -5.82 -26.26 11.08
C ARG A 5 -5.73 -24.84 11.63
N ASN A 6 -5.48 -23.85 10.76
CA ASN A 6 -5.36 -22.45 11.17
C ASN A 6 -6.73 -21.86 11.60
N LYS A 7 -7.82 -22.36 11.00
CA LYS A 7 -9.19 -21.98 11.36
C LYS A 7 -9.59 -22.57 12.72
N GLU A 8 -9.28 -23.84 12.96
CA GLU A 8 -9.55 -24.52 14.24
C GLU A 8 -8.80 -23.86 15.42
N THR A 9 -7.50 -23.55 15.24
CA THR A 9 -6.72 -22.84 16.26
C THR A 9 -7.29 -21.44 16.52
N ARG A 10 -7.65 -20.69 15.47
CA ARG A 10 -8.27 -19.37 15.62
C ARG A 10 -9.61 -19.44 16.35
N ASP A 11 -10.43 -20.44 16.06
CA ASP A 11 -11.74 -20.63 16.69
C ASP A 11 -11.63 -21.13 18.13
N ALA A 12 -10.56 -21.87 18.48
CA ALA A 12 -10.21 -22.22 19.86
C ALA A 12 -9.78 -20.99 20.67
N VAL A 13 -8.85 -20.19 20.14
CA VAL A 13 -8.38 -18.95 20.77
C VAL A 13 -9.54 -17.97 20.95
N LYS A 14 -10.44 -17.85 19.98
CA LYS A 14 -11.63 -16.99 20.07
C LYS A 14 -12.60 -17.45 21.16
N ARG A 15 -12.70 -18.76 21.43
CA ARG A 15 -13.51 -19.30 22.54
C ARG A 15 -12.87 -18.98 23.89
N GLU A 16 -11.56 -19.22 24.04
CA GLU A 16 -10.83 -18.89 25.27
C GLU A 16 -10.90 -17.39 25.61
N ILE A 17 -10.73 -16.51 24.61
CA ILE A 17 -10.88 -15.06 24.81
C ILE A 17 -12.27 -14.71 25.31
N LYS A 18 -13.33 -15.30 24.73
CA LYS A 18 -14.70 -15.06 25.19
C LYS A 18 -14.94 -15.55 26.62
N GLU A 19 -14.37 -16.69 26.98
CA GLU A 19 -14.48 -17.27 28.32
C GLU A 19 -13.72 -16.43 29.36
N ILE A 20 -12.54 -15.93 29.02
CA ILE A 20 -11.80 -14.97 29.84
C ILE A 20 -12.60 -13.68 29.99
N GLN A 21 -13.14 -13.12 28.91
CA GLN A 21 -13.97 -11.91 28.95
C GLN A 21 -15.23 -12.10 29.80
N ALA A 22 -15.88 -13.26 29.71
CA ALA A 22 -17.05 -13.59 30.51
C ALA A 22 -16.70 -13.67 32.00
N ARG A 23 -15.57 -14.30 32.36
CA ARG A 23 -15.06 -14.31 33.75
C ARG A 23 -14.73 -12.91 34.25
N CYS A 24 -14.00 -12.11 33.46
CA CYS A 24 -13.70 -10.73 33.85
C CYS A 24 -14.97 -9.90 34.06
N LYS A 25 -15.98 -10.07 33.19
CA LYS A 25 -17.28 -9.39 33.36
C LYS A 25 -18.04 -9.88 34.59
N HIS A 26 -17.95 -11.17 34.90
CA HIS A 26 -18.56 -11.73 36.11
C HIS A 26 -17.93 -11.17 37.38
N GLU A 27 -16.59 -11.19 37.46
CA GLU A 27 -15.84 -10.60 38.58
C GLU A 27 -16.09 -9.09 38.69
N TRP A 28 -16.10 -8.38 37.56
CA TRP A 28 -16.40 -6.94 37.56
C TRP A 28 -17.83 -6.66 38.04
N ASN A 29 -18.82 -7.45 37.62
CA ASN A 29 -20.18 -7.33 38.13
C ASN A 29 -20.25 -7.63 39.64
N ILE A 30 -19.46 -8.57 40.16
CA ILE A 30 -19.40 -8.83 41.61
C ILE A 30 -18.82 -7.61 42.34
N ILE A 31 -17.78 -6.98 41.79
CA ILE A 31 -17.15 -5.80 42.37
C ILE A 31 -18.07 -4.57 42.28
N ASP A 32 -18.74 -4.36 41.15
CA ASP A 32 -19.59 -3.20 40.88
C ASP A 32 -20.94 -3.29 41.62
N ASN A 33 -21.47 -4.50 41.81
CA ASN A 33 -22.64 -4.75 42.66
C ASN A 33 -22.27 -5.04 44.12
N SER A 34 -20.97 -5.06 44.45
CA SER A 34 -20.55 -5.02 45.84
C SER A 34 -20.93 -3.64 46.37
N PRO A 35 -21.58 -3.53 47.54
CA PRO A 35 -21.91 -2.24 48.12
C PRO A 35 -20.62 -1.48 48.43
N LEU A 36 -20.17 -0.65 47.49
CA LEU A 36 -19.01 0.25 47.61
C LEU A 36 -19.38 1.54 48.37
N ASP A 37 -20.67 1.75 48.66
CA ASP A 37 -21.13 2.78 49.59
C ASP A 37 -20.98 2.30 51.04
N ALA A 38 -19.73 2.19 51.49
CA ALA A 38 -19.41 2.40 52.89
C ALA A 38 -19.03 3.88 53.05
N PRO A 39 -19.91 4.73 53.62
CA PRO A 39 -19.61 6.15 53.81
C PRO A 39 -18.42 6.25 54.77
N ASN A 40 -17.30 6.84 54.32
CA ASN A 40 -16.07 7.04 55.11
C ASN A 40 -15.73 5.85 56.03
N ILE A 41 -15.12 4.80 55.47
CA ILE A 41 -14.62 3.68 56.28
C ILE A 41 -13.56 4.23 57.25
N ASP A 42 -13.93 4.29 58.53
CA ASP A 42 -13.03 4.63 59.62
C ASP A 42 -11.92 3.57 59.73
N PHE A 43 -10.72 3.96 60.13
CA PHE A 43 -9.56 3.07 60.21
C PHE A 43 -9.82 1.87 61.13
N GLU A 44 -10.67 2.05 62.15
CA GLU A 44 -11.15 0.98 63.03
C GLU A 44 -11.96 -0.09 62.30
N GLN A 45 -12.81 0.27 61.33
CA GLN A 45 -13.63 -0.69 60.57
C GLN A 45 -12.80 -1.52 59.59
N ILE A 46 -11.72 -0.94 59.04
CA ILE A 46 -10.75 -1.69 58.22
C ILE A 46 -10.02 -2.72 59.09
N ASN A 47 -9.61 -2.30 60.29
CA ASN A 47 -8.87 -3.14 61.21
C ASN A 47 -9.76 -4.30 61.74
N GLU A 48 -11.02 -4.02 62.04
CA GLU A 48 -12.01 -5.02 62.43
C GLU A 48 -12.27 -6.04 61.31
N LYS A 49 -12.43 -5.59 60.05
CA LYS A 49 -12.55 -6.51 58.91
C LYS A 49 -11.30 -7.37 58.69
N ALA A 50 -10.11 -6.80 58.88
CA ALA A 50 -8.86 -7.55 58.80
C ALA A 50 -8.78 -8.63 59.88
N LEU A 51 -9.18 -8.30 61.11
CA LEU A 51 -9.27 -9.25 62.22
C LEU A 51 -10.30 -10.35 61.95
N CYS A 52 -11.49 -10.01 61.46
CA CYS A 52 -12.50 -11.00 61.07
C CYS A 52 -12.04 -11.90 59.91
N TYR A 53 -11.27 -11.37 58.95
CA TYR A 53 -10.69 -12.16 57.88
C TYR A 53 -9.62 -13.14 58.41
N ILE A 54 -8.76 -12.68 59.31
CA ILE A 54 -7.76 -13.52 59.97
C ILE A 54 -8.43 -14.61 60.82
N GLU A 55 -9.49 -14.27 61.56
CA GLU A 55 -10.27 -15.22 62.36
C GLU A 55 -11.02 -16.23 61.47
N GLY A 56 -11.56 -15.77 60.33
CA GLY A 56 -12.18 -16.61 59.30
C GLY A 56 -11.19 -17.57 58.66
N LEU A 57 -9.97 -17.12 58.37
CA LEU A 57 -8.87 -17.99 57.93
C LEU A 57 -8.47 -18.99 59.02
N GLY A 58 -8.37 -18.55 60.27
CA GLY A 58 -8.03 -19.40 61.41
C GLY A 58 -9.05 -20.52 61.62
N THR A 59 -10.35 -20.19 61.60
CA THR A 59 -11.44 -21.18 61.67
C THR A 59 -11.50 -22.05 60.42
N GLY A 60 -11.24 -21.51 59.23
CA GLY A 60 -11.14 -22.29 57.99
C GLY A 60 -9.99 -23.31 58.01
N ILE A 61 -8.83 -22.94 58.58
CA ILE A 61 -7.69 -23.84 58.75
C ILE A 61 -7.99 -24.90 59.83
N GLN A 62 -8.56 -24.51 60.97
CA GLN A 62 -8.88 -25.43 62.07
C GLN A 62 -9.97 -26.44 61.70
N ASN A 63 -10.92 -26.04 60.86
CA ASN A 63 -12.00 -26.90 60.38
C ASN A 63 -11.71 -27.53 59.01
N SER A 64 -10.51 -27.32 58.47
CA SER A 64 -10.10 -27.92 57.20
C SER A 64 -9.92 -29.43 57.39
N ASN A 65 -10.91 -30.19 56.94
CA ASN A 65 -10.78 -31.63 56.73
C ASN A 65 -9.96 -31.98 55.48
N THR A 66 -9.33 -31.00 54.83
CA THR A 66 -8.41 -31.23 53.72
C THR A 66 -7.24 -32.03 54.26
N PRO A 67 -7.09 -33.32 53.89
CA PRO A 67 -5.97 -34.11 54.36
C PRO A 67 -4.70 -33.40 53.86
N ILE A 68 -3.90 -32.90 54.79
CA ILE A 68 -2.53 -32.52 54.48
C ILE A 68 -1.82 -33.84 54.22
N THR A 69 -1.89 -34.32 52.98
CA THR A 69 -0.98 -35.36 52.53
C THR A 69 0.41 -34.77 52.68
N ALA A 70 1.12 -35.19 53.73
CA ALA A 70 2.55 -35.10 53.82
C ALA A 70 3.12 -35.98 52.71
N ASP A 71 3.02 -35.51 51.47
CA ASP A 71 3.84 -36.02 50.41
C ASP A 71 5.23 -35.47 50.70
N ASP A 72 6.05 -36.27 51.36
CA ASP A 72 7.45 -35.95 51.69
C ASP A 72 8.24 -35.54 50.42
N ASN A 73 7.73 -35.89 49.23
CA ASN A 73 8.29 -35.54 47.94
C ASN A 73 7.53 -34.42 47.21
N LEU A 74 6.57 -33.71 47.82
CA LEU A 74 5.83 -32.63 47.17
C LEU A 74 6.76 -31.53 46.65
N LEU A 75 7.73 -31.14 47.46
CA LEU A 75 8.70 -30.10 47.09
C LEU A 75 9.56 -30.58 45.90
N THR A 76 9.99 -31.84 45.96
CA THR A 76 10.79 -32.48 44.91
C THR A 76 9.97 -32.65 43.63
N SER A 77 8.70 -33.04 43.71
CA SER A 77 7.82 -33.24 42.56
C SER A 77 7.44 -31.92 41.89
N GLN A 78 7.17 -30.87 42.67
CA GLN A 78 6.98 -29.51 42.17
C GLN A 78 8.24 -28.98 41.49
N PHE A 79 9.40 -29.15 42.11
CA PHE A 79 10.68 -28.75 41.52
C PHE A 79 10.96 -29.50 40.22
N LEU A 80 10.79 -30.83 40.19
CA LEU A 80 11.01 -31.63 38.98
C LEU A 80 10.03 -31.26 37.85
N LYS A 81 8.78 -30.95 38.21
CA LYS A 81 7.79 -30.46 37.25
C LYS A 81 8.20 -29.09 36.69
N GLU A 82 8.57 -28.16 37.56
CA GLU A 82 9.00 -26.81 37.15
C GLU A 82 10.24 -26.88 36.26
N ILE A 83 11.23 -27.70 36.62
CA ILE A 83 12.44 -27.90 35.80
C ILE A 83 12.07 -28.46 34.43
N ARG A 84 11.21 -29.49 34.38
CA ARG A 84 10.75 -30.05 33.10
C ARG A 84 10.05 -29.03 32.24
N ASP A 85 9.13 -28.26 32.81
CA ASP A 85 8.35 -27.25 32.09
C ASP A 85 9.26 -26.13 31.58
N LYS A 86 10.20 -25.65 32.42
CA LYS A 86 11.20 -24.65 32.01
C LYS A 86 12.15 -25.17 30.94
N THR A 87 12.60 -26.41 31.03
CA THR A 87 13.44 -27.03 30.00
C THR A 87 12.70 -27.08 28.66
N GLY A 88 11.44 -27.51 28.64
CA GLY A 88 10.62 -27.51 27.43
C GLY A 88 10.46 -26.11 26.83
N GLN A 89 10.19 -25.10 27.65
CA GLN A 89 10.10 -23.71 27.19
C GLN A 89 11.41 -23.19 26.60
N VAL A 90 12.55 -23.53 27.21
CA VAL A 90 13.88 -23.15 26.70
C VAL A 90 14.19 -23.83 25.37
N GLU A 91 13.82 -25.10 25.21
CA GLU A 91 13.99 -25.83 23.95
C GLU A 91 13.16 -25.23 22.83
N GLU A 92 11.88 -24.93 23.08
CA GLU A 92 11.00 -24.26 22.13
C GLU A 92 11.53 -22.87 21.74
N TYR A 93 11.92 -22.06 22.73
CA TYR A 93 12.49 -20.74 22.48
C TYR A 93 13.80 -20.82 21.69
N THR A 94 14.65 -21.80 21.99
CA THR A 94 15.90 -22.02 21.26
C THR A 94 15.64 -22.40 19.80
N ALA A 95 14.67 -23.28 19.55
CA ALA A 95 14.29 -23.66 18.19
C ALA A 95 13.73 -22.45 17.42
N PHE A 96 12.88 -21.65 18.05
CA PHE A 96 12.32 -20.43 17.46
C PHE A 96 13.42 -19.39 17.11
N VAL A 97 14.34 -19.13 18.04
CA VAL A 97 15.43 -18.17 17.82
C VAL A 97 16.37 -18.65 16.73
N ARG A 98 16.70 -19.95 16.69
CA ARG A 98 17.52 -20.52 15.59
C ARG A 98 16.84 -20.37 14.23
N GLY A 99 15.53 -20.60 14.14
CA GLY A 99 14.77 -20.35 12.92
C GLY A 99 14.82 -18.88 12.51
N SER A 100 14.61 -17.97 13.47
CA SER A 100 14.67 -16.53 13.22
C SER A 100 16.04 -16.05 12.74
N ILE A 101 17.14 -16.59 13.29
CA ILE A 101 18.51 -16.30 12.84
C ILE A 101 18.71 -16.78 11.40
N HIS A 102 18.27 -18.00 11.09
CA HIS A 102 18.39 -18.56 9.74
C HIS A 102 17.63 -17.70 8.70
N ASP A 103 16.42 -17.23 9.04
CA ASP A 103 15.63 -16.37 8.16
C ASP A 103 16.30 -15.01 7.94
N LEU A 104 16.89 -14.42 8.99
CA LEU A 104 17.67 -13.19 8.88
C LEU A 104 18.91 -13.37 8.01
N ASP A 105 19.65 -14.47 8.17
CA ASP A 105 20.83 -14.78 7.34
C ASP A 105 20.44 -14.95 5.86
N ALA A 106 19.32 -15.61 5.58
CA ALA A 106 18.79 -15.74 4.22
C ALA A 106 18.47 -14.37 3.61
N GLU A 107 17.86 -13.46 4.39
CA GLU A 107 17.52 -12.12 3.93
C GLU A 107 18.76 -11.25 3.72
N ILE A 108 19.77 -11.34 4.60
CA ILE A 108 21.06 -10.68 4.42
C ILE A 108 21.70 -11.10 3.10
N ASN A 109 21.74 -12.40 2.80
CA ASN A 109 22.29 -12.92 1.55
C ASN A 109 21.52 -12.42 0.31
N ARG A 110 20.18 -12.36 0.41
CA ARG A 110 19.32 -11.80 -0.65
C ARG A 110 19.63 -10.33 -0.90
N LEU A 111 19.74 -9.53 0.16
CA LEU A 111 20.04 -8.10 0.07
C LEU A 111 21.44 -7.84 -0.48
N GLN A 112 22.44 -8.61 -0.05
CA GLN A 112 23.80 -8.53 -0.60
C GLN A 112 23.82 -8.81 -2.11
N THR A 113 23.05 -9.81 -2.56
CA THR A 113 22.91 -10.12 -3.98
C THR A 113 22.29 -8.94 -4.74
N LEU A 114 21.24 -8.33 -4.20
CA LEU A 114 20.58 -7.17 -4.81
C LEU A 114 21.50 -5.95 -4.90
N ILE A 115 22.28 -5.69 -3.85
CA ILE A 115 23.30 -4.62 -3.82
C ILE A 115 24.32 -4.85 -4.94
N LYS A 116 24.82 -6.08 -5.08
CA LYS A 116 25.77 -6.43 -6.14
C LYS A 116 25.19 -6.19 -7.53
N ILE A 117 23.97 -6.68 -7.80
CA ILE A 117 23.27 -6.45 -9.08
C ILE A 117 23.12 -4.94 -9.36
N THR A 118 22.77 -4.16 -8.34
CA THR A 118 22.60 -2.71 -8.48
C THR A 118 23.92 -2.00 -8.76
N GLN A 119 25.00 -2.42 -8.10
CA GLN A 119 26.35 -1.91 -8.38
C GLN A 119 26.80 -2.26 -9.79
N ASP A 120 26.54 -3.48 -10.25
CA ASP A 120 26.80 -3.90 -11.63
C ASP A 120 25.96 -3.12 -12.65
N ALA A 121 24.71 -2.79 -12.31
CA ALA A 121 23.86 -1.93 -13.14
C ALA A 121 24.35 -0.49 -13.18
N LYS A 122 24.86 0.04 -12.06
CA LYS A 122 25.43 1.39 -11.96
C LYS A 122 26.79 1.52 -12.65
N SER A 123 27.60 0.46 -12.65
CA SER A 123 28.91 0.44 -13.31
C SER A 123 28.80 0.26 -14.82
N ARG A 124 27.65 -0.18 -15.33
CA ARG A 124 27.37 -0.12 -16.77
C ARG A 124 27.40 1.35 -17.21
N PRO A 125 28.14 1.69 -18.27
CA PRO A 125 28.13 3.04 -18.80
C PRO A 125 26.69 3.41 -19.15
N MET A 126 26.21 4.55 -18.63
CA MET A 126 24.99 5.15 -19.15
C MET A 126 25.17 5.22 -20.67
N LEU A 127 24.31 4.56 -21.43
CA LEU A 127 24.17 4.83 -22.85
C LEU A 127 23.78 6.30 -22.92
N ASN A 128 24.78 7.17 -23.12
CA ASN A 128 24.59 8.57 -23.47
C ASN A 128 23.49 8.59 -24.51
N LYS A 129 22.44 9.39 -24.26
CA LYS A 129 21.32 9.60 -25.18
C LYS A 129 21.87 9.57 -26.59
N SER A 130 21.43 8.59 -27.38
CA SER A 130 21.96 8.34 -28.72
C SER A 130 22.05 9.66 -29.45
N GLU A 131 23.28 10.09 -29.75
CA GLU A 131 23.54 11.35 -30.44
C GLU A 131 22.69 11.36 -31.72
N VAL A 132 21.93 12.44 -31.94
CA VAL A 132 21.10 12.56 -33.14
C VAL A 132 22.05 12.80 -34.31
N LYS A 133 22.38 11.71 -35.02
CA LYS A 133 23.26 11.80 -36.17
C LYS A 133 22.54 12.39 -37.38
N PRO A 134 23.27 13.01 -38.33
CA PRO A 134 22.69 13.53 -39.57
C PRO A 134 21.85 12.50 -40.33
N GLU A 135 22.20 11.22 -40.29
CA GLU A 135 21.45 10.14 -40.95
C GLU A 135 20.06 9.93 -40.34
N HIS A 136 19.90 10.18 -39.03
CA HIS A 136 18.59 10.10 -38.37
C HIS A 136 17.68 11.23 -38.83
N ILE A 137 18.23 12.44 -39.00
CA ILE A 137 17.52 13.60 -39.54
C ILE A 137 17.13 13.33 -41.00
N HIS A 138 18.04 12.76 -41.79
CA HIS A 138 17.75 12.42 -43.18
C HIS A 138 16.61 11.40 -43.31
N ARG A 139 16.67 10.29 -42.56
CA ARG A 139 15.58 9.29 -42.54
C ARG A 139 14.26 9.87 -42.06
N ALA A 140 14.27 10.77 -41.08
CA ALA A 140 13.07 11.44 -40.61
C ALA A 140 12.46 12.32 -41.71
N LYS A 141 13.29 13.07 -42.44
CA LYS A 141 12.86 13.87 -43.60
C LYS A 141 12.26 12.99 -44.71
N GLU A 142 12.90 11.88 -45.04
CA GLU A 142 12.37 10.94 -46.04
C GLU A 142 11.00 10.38 -45.64
N ARG A 143 10.87 9.90 -44.39
CA ARG A 143 9.59 9.38 -43.89
C ARG A 143 8.49 10.42 -43.86
N PHE A 144 8.83 11.65 -43.45
CA PHE A 144 7.89 12.75 -43.45
C PHE A 144 7.44 13.10 -44.87
N GLN A 145 8.36 13.09 -45.85
CA GLN A 145 8.02 13.35 -47.24
C GLN A 145 7.08 12.28 -47.81
N VAL A 146 7.29 11.01 -47.48
CA VAL A 146 6.37 9.92 -47.88
C VAL A 146 4.98 10.14 -47.28
N MET A 147 4.91 10.38 -45.98
CA MET A 147 3.64 10.62 -45.28
C MET A 147 2.89 11.85 -45.82
N LYS A 148 3.63 12.92 -46.16
CA LYS A 148 3.08 14.11 -46.81
C LYS A 148 2.45 13.76 -48.15
N ASN A 149 3.14 12.98 -48.98
CA ASN A 149 2.63 12.59 -50.29
C ASN A 149 1.38 11.71 -50.16
N GLU A 150 1.39 10.73 -49.26
CA GLU A 150 0.21 9.89 -48.98
C GLU A 150 -0.99 10.71 -48.51
N LEU A 151 -0.75 11.72 -47.66
CA LEU A 151 -1.81 12.63 -47.20
C LEU A 151 -2.35 13.50 -48.35
N HIS A 152 -1.47 14.01 -49.22
CA HIS A 152 -1.89 14.76 -50.41
C HIS A 152 -2.76 13.90 -51.33
N ASP A 153 -2.35 12.65 -51.59
CA ASP A 153 -3.11 11.72 -52.43
C ASP A 153 -4.48 11.40 -51.82
N LEU A 154 -4.54 11.24 -50.49
CA LEU A 154 -5.79 11.02 -49.77
C LEU A 154 -6.73 12.24 -49.86
N ILE A 155 -6.20 13.45 -49.66
CA ILE A 155 -6.97 14.70 -49.78
C ILE A 155 -7.49 14.85 -51.22
N HIS A 156 -6.64 14.63 -52.22
CA HIS A 156 -7.02 14.69 -53.62
C HIS A 156 -8.12 13.67 -53.97
N SER A 157 -8.04 12.45 -53.42
CA SER A 157 -9.05 11.41 -53.64
C SER A 157 -10.40 11.72 -52.99
N LEU A 158 -10.41 12.33 -51.79
CA LEU A 158 -11.65 12.60 -51.05
C LEU A 158 -12.29 13.93 -51.45
N PHE A 159 -11.46 14.92 -51.83
CA PHE A 159 -11.86 16.30 -52.05
C PHE A 159 -11.27 16.89 -53.34
N PRO A 160 -11.48 16.27 -54.52
CA PRO A 160 -10.77 16.63 -55.76
C PRO A 160 -11.02 18.06 -56.27
N ASN A 161 -12.08 18.72 -55.80
CA ASN A 161 -12.44 20.08 -56.23
C ASN A 161 -11.91 21.17 -55.27
N CYS A 162 -11.39 20.80 -54.11
CA CYS A 162 -10.89 21.73 -53.09
C CYS A 162 -9.60 21.28 -52.43
N ASP A 163 -8.92 20.29 -53.01
CA ASP A 163 -7.67 19.70 -52.54
C ASP A 163 -6.54 20.73 -52.43
N SER A 164 -6.39 21.58 -53.46
CA SER A 164 -5.38 22.63 -53.48
C SER A 164 -5.56 23.61 -52.32
N LEU A 165 -6.80 24.00 -52.05
CA LEU A 165 -7.15 24.95 -50.99
C LEU A 165 -6.99 24.33 -49.59
N ILE A 166 -7.32 23.05 -49.44
CA ILE A 166 -7.09 22.30 -48.18
C ILE A 166 -5.60 22.21 -47.89
N ILE A 167 -4.79 21.81 -48.89
CA ILE A 167 -3.34 21.67 -48.75
C ILE A 167 -2.71 23.04 -48.42
N GLU A 168 -3.13 24.11 -49.09
CA GLU A 168 -2.65 25.46 -48.83
C GLU A 168 -3.01 25.94 -47.42
N THR A 169 -4.26 25.74 -46.99
CA THR A 169 -4.73 26.12 -45.65
C THR A 169 -3.97 25.35 -44.56
N MET A 170 -3.77 24.04 -44.73
CA MET A 170 -2.94 23.23 -43.83
C MET A 170 -1.48 23.67 -43.83
N GLY A 171 -0.93 24.02 -44.99
CA GLY A 171 0.43 24.54 -45.13
C GLY A 171 0.63 25.84 -44.36
N GLN A 172 -0.33 26.78 -44.45
CA GLN A 172 -0.32 28.04 -43.70
C GLN A 172 -0.40 27.79 -42.19
N LEU A 173 -1.29 26.89 -41.75
CA LEU A 173 -1.40 26.49 -40.33
C LEU A 173 -0.08 25.91 -39.78
N MET A 174 0.57 25.04 -40.54
CA MET A 174 1.86 24.46 -40.14
C MET A 174 2.99 25.49 -40.16
N ALA A 175 3.01 26.39 -41.15
CA ALA A 175 4.02 27.45 -41.25
C ALA A 175 3.94 28.41 -40.05
N GLU A 176 2.74 28.87 -39.68
CA GLU A 176 2.55 29.72 -38.51
C GLU A 176 2.85 29.01 -37.20
N HIS A 177 2.58 27.70 -37.11
CA HIS A 177 2.92 26.91 -35.93
C HIS A 177 4.43 26.74 -35.72
N LEU A 178 5.19 26.64 -36.81
CA LEU A 178 6.65 26.50 -36.77
C LEU A 178 7.38 27.84 -36.67
N ASN A 179 6.68 28.96 -36.83
CA ASN A 179 7.27 30.29 -36.73
C ASN A 179 7.40 30.71 -35.26
N GLU A 180 8.64 30.82 -34.78
CA GLU A 180 8.96 31.18 -33.38
C GLU A 180 8.51 32.62 -33.01
N GLU A 181 8.32 33.49 -34.00
CA GLU A 181 7.91 34.88 -33.79
C GLU A 181 6.39 35.09 -33.90
N SER A 182 5.65 34.04 -34.27
CA SER A 182 4.19 34.10 -34.46
C SER A 182 3.42 33.62 -33.23
N ASN A 183 2.21 34.16 -33.06
CA ASN A 183 1.25 33.64 -32.09
C ASN A 183 0.52 32.37 -32.59
N GLY A 184 0.84 31.90 -33.81
CA GLY A 184 0.37 30.65 -34.40
C GLY A 184 -1.05 30.70 -34.97
N TYR A 185 -1.71 31.85 -34.96
CA TYR A 185 -3.08 32.03 -35.45
C TYR A 185 -3.09 32.52 -36.89
N ILE A 186 -3.96 31.93 -37.72
CA ILE A 186 -4.28 32.42 -39.07
C ILE A 186 -5.71 33.00 -39.10
N PRO A 187 -5.96 34.03 -39.91
CA PRO A 187 -7.30 34.57 -40.11
C PRO A 187 -8.18 33.63 -40.95
N VAL A 188 -9.44 33.51 -40.56
CA VAL A 188 -10.48 32.80 -41.31
C VAL A 188 -11.02 33.74 -42.40
N THR A 189 -10.80 33.41 -43.67
CA THR A 189 -11.33 34.16 -44.81
C THR A 189 -12.60 33.50 -45.34
N ALA A 190 -13.34 34.20 -46.21
CA ALA A 190 -14.53 33.64 -46.85
C ALA A 190 -14.21 32.39 -47.69
N GLU A 191 -13.00 32.31 -48.25
CA GLU A 191 -12.54 31.20 -49.07
C GLU A 191 -12.12 29.99 -48.21
N THR A 192 -11.46 30.22 -47.08
CA THR A 192 -10.96 29.14 -46.20
C THR A 192 -11.98 28.68 -45.16
N PHE A 193 -13.11 29.39 -45.01
CA PHE A 193 -14.12 29.13 -43.98
C PHE A 193 -14.59 27.67 -43.95
N GLN A 194 -14.97 27.10 -45.08
CA GLN A 194 -15.51 25.73 -45.15
C GLN A 194 -14.47 24.68 -44.74
N ILE A 195 -13.22 24.89 -45.10
CA ILE A 195 -12.10 23.99 -44.76
C ILE A 195 -11.80 24.10 -43.27
N ILE A 196 -11.79 25.31 -42.74
CA ILE A 196 -11.53 25.55 -41.32
C ILE A 196 -12.63 24.94 -40.45
N GLU A 197 -13.89 25.00 -40.85
CA GLU A 197 -14.97 24.27 -40.15
C GLU A 197 -14.77 22.75 -40.20
N LEU A 198 -14.40 22.18 -41.36
CA LEU A 198 -14.05 20.76 -41.45
C LEU A 198 -12.91 20.37 -40.49
N LEU A 199 -11.84 21.18 -40.43
CA LEU A 199 -10.71 20.95 -39.54
C LEU A 199 -11.10 21.10 -38.06
N LYS A 200 -12.09 21.94 -37.72
CA LYS A 200 -12.65 22.06 -36.37
C LYS A 200 -13.43 20.80 -35.99
N ASP A 201 -14.24 20.27 -36.90
CA ASP A 201 -15.00 19.02 -36.67
C ASP A 201 -14.05 17.84 -36.42
N MET A 202 -12.92 17.81 -37.14
CA MET A 202 -11.84 16.84 -36.94
C MET A 202 -10.96 17.12 -35.71
N LYS A 203 -11.20 18.23 -35.00
CA LYS A 203 -10.42 18.71 -33.84
C LYS A 203 -8.94 19.00 -34.14
N ILE A 204 -8.61 19.25 -35.41
CA ILE A 204 -7.23 19.56 -35.86
C ILE A 204 -6.87 21.02 -35.54
N VAL A 205 -7.86 21.91 -35.51
CA VAL A 205 -7.66 23.34 -35.17
C VAL A 205 -8.49 23.79 -33.98
N THR A 206 -7.98 24.78 -33.27
CA THR A 206 -8.66 25.51 -32.19
C THR A 206 -8.93 26.95 -32.58
N VAL A 207 -10.11 27.45 -32.17
CA VAL A 207 -10.51 28.85 -32.40
C VAL A 207 -9.86 29.74 -31.34
N ASN A 208 -9.39 30.92 -31.75
CA ASN A 208 -8.89 31.92 -30.81
C ASN A 208 -10.04 32.35 -29.86
N PRO A 209 -9.86 32.23 -28.53
CA PRO A 209 -10.90 32.57 -27.56
C PRO A 209 -11.27 34.06 -27.55
N TYR A 210 -10.37 34.93 -28.01
CA TYR A 210 -10.56 36.39 -28.03
C TYR A 210 -10.99 36.91 -29.40
N ASN A 211 -10.66 36.21 -30.49
CA ASN A 211 -11.05 36.55 -31.85
C ASN A 211 -11.59 35.33 -32.60
N LYS A 212 -12.92 35.19 -32.72
CA LYS A 212 -13.54 34.02 -33.37
C LYS A 212 -13.23 33.89 -34.87
N LEU A 213 -12.61 34.89 -35.47
CA LEU A 213 -12.18 34.90 -36.88
C LEU A 213 -10.73 34.44 -37.05
N GLU A 214 -10.11 33.85 -36.02
CA GLU A 214 -8.77 33.29 -36.09
C GLU A 214 -8.73 31.86 -35.55
N VAL A 215 -7.89 31.03 -36.16
CA VAL A 215 -7.69 29.62 -35.78
C VAL A 215 -6.22 29.24 -35.77
N LYS A 216 -5.85 28.23 -34.98
CA LYS A 216 -4.51 27.65 -34.94
C LYS A 216 -4.55 26.13 -34.81
N LEU A 217 -3.44 25.43 -35.05
CA LEU A 217 -3.36 23.98 -34.79
C LEU A 217 -3.62 23.65 -33.32
N SER A 218 -4.37 22.57 -33.08
CA SER A 218 -4.64 22.02 -31.76
C SER A 218 -3.40 21.31 -31.21
N TYR A 219 -3.15 21.44 -29.91
CA TYR A 219 -2.11 20.70 -29.17
C TYR A 219 -2.58 19.29 -28.80
#